data_AF-A0A0J7JWL7-F1
#
_entry.id   AF-A0A0J7JWL7-F1
#
_cell.length_a   1.000
_cell.length_b   1.000
_cell.length_c   1.000
_cell.angle_alpha   90.00
_cell.angle_beta   90.00
_cell.angle_gamma   90.00
#
_symmetry.space_group_name_H-M   'P 1'
#
loop_
_entity.id
_entity.type
_entity.pdbx_description
1 polymer ?
#
loop_
_entity_poly.entity_id
_entity_poly.type
_entity_poly.pdbx_seq_one_letter_code
_entity_poly.pdbx_strand_id
1 'polypeptide(L)'
;MPRSALPHIKLPIFSGDYQSWRPFCDLFTSLIRDNPELTNVEKMHYLKTCVTEEASRLISNLSISGDNFSIAWNLLMSRYENKRFLISAQLDKIINLKPLKTKSAQGLRTLLTALSEATAALRSYGCAVDTWDPLLLHLIVKLLDSESREAWEVKLGSSIAYPTFPQFEEFLIERTRAMENLGLSVSHTPVAAAAGNYRSKVAAHVTASTSDSNLSACPLCELSHPLARCEQYLSKTANQRKDIVIKHRRCYNCLAPHPVRKCASTRRCLKCGQRHHTSIHESNRESLSTSLSNTTAKKTINQSTEKSDPPHTED
;
A
#
# COMPACT_ATOMS: atom_id res chain seq x y z
N MET A 1 13.78 23.02 -45.49
CA MET A 1 13.27 21.80 -44.85
C MET A 1 11.96 22.16 -44.16
N PRO A 2 10.79 21.73 -44.65
CA PRO A 2 9.53 22.11 -44.02
C PRO A 2 9.45 21.42 -42.65
N ARG A 3 9.13 22.20 -41.60
CA ARG A 3 8.79 21.66 -40.28
C ARG A 3 7.63 20.70 -40.49
N SER A 4 7.87 19.40 -40.27
CA SER A 4 6.84 18.37 -40.22
C SER A 4 5.65 18.88 -39.40
N ALA A 5 4.45 18.73 -39.97
CA ALA A 5 3.21 19.32 -39.45
C ALA A 5 2.88 18.76 -38.05
N LEU A 6 3.44 19.41 -37.03
CA LEU A 6 3.00 19.28 -35.65
C LEU A 6 1.56 19.78 -35.56
N PRO A 7 0.71 19.17 -34.72
CA PRO A 7 -0.66 19.64 -34.53
C PRO A 7 -0.65 21.11 -34.10
N HIS A 8 -1.54 21.91 -34.71
CA HIS A 8 -1.68 23.32 -34.37
C HIS A 8 -1.95 23.48 -32.87
N ILE A 9 -1.04 24.17 -32.18
CA ILE A 9 -1.17 24.49 -30.77
C ILE A 9 -2.35 25.45 -30.64
N LYS A 10 -3.43 25.01 -29.99
CA LYS A 10 -4.57 25.88 -29.68
C LYS A 10 -4.14 26.91 -28.64
N LEU A 11 -4.66 28.12 -28.76
CA LEU A 11 -4.42 29.17 -27.79
C LEU A 11 -4.96 28.72 -26.41
N PRO A 12 -4.17 28.86 -25.33
CA PRO A 12 -4.61 28.46 -24.00
C PRO A 12 -5.71 29.39 -23.51
N ILE A 13 -6.67 28.84 -22.75
CA ILE A 13 -7.74 29.61 -22.13
C ILE A 13 -7.45 29.74 -20.64
N PHE A 14 -7.64 30.92 -20.07
CA PHE A 14 -7.38 31.21 -18.67
C PHE A 14 -8.58 31.88 -17.99
N SER A 15 -9.20 31.18 -17.02
CA SER A 15 -10.37 31.66 -16.29
C SER A 15 -10.04 32.48 -15.02
N GLY A 16 -8.81 32.40 -14.52
CA GLY A 16 -8.40 33.02 -13.25
C GLY A 16 -7.93 32.03 -12.18
N ASP A 17 -7.82 30.74 -12.47
CA ASP A 17 -7.26 29.78 -11.51
C ASP A 17 -5.73 29.93 -11.36
N TYR A 18 -5.26 30.19 -10.14
CA TYR A 18 -3.84 30.38 -9.83
C TYR A 18 -2.96 29.18 -10.23
N GLN A 19 -3.47 27.94 -10.19
CA GLN A 19 -2.68 26.77 -10.60
C GLN A 19 -2.45 26.73 -12.11
N SER A 20 -3.44 27.17 -12.89
CA SER A 20 -3.38 27.23 -14.36
C SER A 20 -2.60 28.44 -14.91
N TRP A 21 -2.32 29.44 -14.07
CA TRP A 21 -1.64 30.68 -14.49
C TRP A 21 -0.26 30.44 -15.10
N ARG A 22 0.55 29.57 -14.49
CA ARG A 22 1.93 29.30 -14.96
C ARG A 22 1.96 28.68 -16.36
N PRO A 23 1.28 27.54 -16.61
CA PRO A 23 1.20 26.97 -17.96
C PRO A 23 0.63 27.94 -19.00
N PHE A 24 -0.40 28.72 -18.64
CA PHE A 24 -0.96 29.74 -19.53
C PHE A 24 0.07 30.82 -19.85
N CYS A 25 0.72 31.39 -18.83
CA CYS A 25 1.67 32.48 -18.98
C CYS A 25 2.86 32.06 -19.85
N ASP A 26 3.42 30.87 -19.63
CA ASP A 26 4.56 30.35 -20.39
C ASP A 26 4.19 30.12 -21.86
N LEU A 27 3.03 29.49 -22.11
CA LEU A 27 2.57 29.19 -23.47
C LEU A 27 2.15 30.46 -24.23
N PHE A 28 1.40 31.36 -23.59
CA PHE A 28 1.01 32.64 -24.18
C PHE A 28 2.22 33.53 -24.45
N THR A 29 3.19 33.52 -23.54
CA THR A 29 4.47 34.21 -23.72
C THR A 29 5.17 33.73 -24.97
N SER A 30 5.35 32.42 -25.10
CA SER A 30 6.07 31.81 -26.22
C SER A 30 5.35 31.97 -27.56
N LEU A 31 4.02 31.97 -27.59
CA LEU A 31 3.24 32.02 -28.84
C LEU A 31 2.89 33.44 -29.30
N ILE A 32 2.60 34.33 -28.35
CA ILE A 32 2.01 35.64 -28.62
C ILE A 32 2.93 36.78 -28.14
N ARG A 33 3.35 36.76 -26.87
CA ARG A 33 4.10 37.90 -26.30
C ARG A 33 5.43 38.13 -26.99
N ASP A 34 6.22 37.06 -27.11
CA ASP A 34 7.59 37.10 -27.62
C ASP A 34 7.63 36.92 -29.15
N ASN A 35 6.48 36.78 -29.80
CA ASN A 35 6.38 36.72 -31.25
C ASN A 35 6.59 38.12 -31.88
N PRO A 36 7.61 38.30 -32.73
CA PRO A 36 7.91 39.59 -33.37
C PRO A 36 6.96 39.92 -34.54
N GLU A 37 6.22 38.95 -35.07
CA GLU A 37 5.32 39.16 -36.21
C GLU A 37 3.98 39.81 -35.81
N LEU A 38 3.65 39.80 -34.51
CA LEU A 38 2.40 40.33 -33.98
C LEU A 38 2.58 41.74 -33.42
N THR A 39 1.67 42.63 -33.77
CA THR A 39 1.56 43.97 -33.19
C THR A 39 0.98 43.91 -31.77
N ASN A 40 1.27 44.90 -30.94
CA ASN A 40 0.72 44.95 -29.58
C ASN A 40 -0.83 45.00 -29.56
N VAL A 41 -1.45 45.54 -30.60
CA VAL A 41 -2.93 45.55 -30.76
C VAL A 41 -3.46 44.14 -30.97
N GLU A 42 -2.83 43.35 -31.85
CA GLU A 42 -3.18 41.95 -32.07
C GLU A 42 -2.95 41.11 -30.81
N LYS A 43 -1.82 41.34 -30.10
CA LYS A 43 -1.54 40.69 -28.82
C LYS A 43 -2.62 40.98 -27.78
N MET A 44 -3.12 42.22 -27.70
CA MET A 44 -4.23 42.60 -26.83
C MET A 44 -5.55 41.93 -27.21
N HIS A 45 -5.83 41.84 -28.52
CA HIS A 45 -7.01 41.13 -29.02
C HIS A 45 -6.96 39.66 -28.62
N TYR A 46 -5.84 38.96 -28.89
CA TYR A 46 -5.67 37.56 -28.49
C TYR A 46 -5.74 37.38 -26.97
N LEU A 47 -5.14 38.28 -26.18
CA LEU A 47 -5.23 38.24 -24.73
C LEU A 47 -6.69 38.27 -24.25
N LYS A 48 -7.51 39.18 -24.79
CA LYS A 48 -8.94 39.25 -24.44
C LYS A 48 -9.74 38.02 -24.86
N THR A 49 -9.37 37.36 -25.96
CA THR A 49 -10.02 36.11 -26.39
C THR A 49 -9.61 34.90 -25.53
N CYS A 50 -8.38 34.88 -25.05
CA CYS A 50 -7.83 33.78 -24.26
C CYS A 50 -8.23 33.85 -22.78
N VAL A 51 -8.53 35.04 -22.27
CA VAL A 51 -8.83 35.26 -20.86
C VAL A 51 -10.35 35.30 -20.63
N THR A 52 -10.85 34.44 -19.75
CA THR A 52 -12.28 34.27 -19.44
C THR A 52 -12.58 34.58 -17.96
N GLU A 53 -13.87 34.63 -17.61
CA GLU A 53 -14.37 34.74 -16.23
C GLU A 53 -13.73 35.87 -15.38
N GLU A 54 -13.14 35.55 -14.22
CA GLU A 54 -12.57 36.52 -13.27
C GLU A 54 -11.41 37.28 -13.90
N ALA A 55 -10.55 36.57 -14.62
CA ALA A 55 -9.40 37.17 -15.27
C ALA A 55 -9.83 38.14 -16.40
N SER A 56 -10.96 37.86 -17.08
CA SER A 56 -11.49 38.75 -18.12
C SER A 56 -12.05 40.03 -17.53
N ARG A 57 -12.73 39.94 -16.38
CA ARG A 57 -13.22 41.10 -15.61
C ARG A 57 -12.08 42.02 -15.15
N LEU A 58 -10.89 41.48 -14.92
CA LEU A 58 -9.71 42.26 -14.53
C LEU A 58 -9.26 43.22 -15.64
N ILE A 59 -9.39 42.81 -16.90
CA ILE A 59 -8.91 43.56 -18.08
C ILE A 59 -10.05 44.09 -18.96
N SER A 60 -11.31 43.93 -18.54
CA SER A 60 -12.50 44.27 -19.35
C SER A 60 -12.55 45.75 -19.71
N ASN A 61 -12.12 46.61 -18.79
CA ASN A 61 -12.18 48.08 -18.92
C ASN A 61 -11.09 48.65 -19.85
N LEU A 62 -10.11 47.84 -20.25
CA LEU A 62 -9.05 48.25 -21.14
C LEU A 62 -9.52 48.11 -22.60
N SER A 63 -9.40 49.16 -23.41
CA SER A 63 -9.70 49.09 -24.84
C SER A 63 -8.64 48.26 -25.58
N ILE A 64 -8.99 47.70 -26.75
CA ILE A 64 -8.05 46.98 -27.61
C ILE A 64 -7.12 48.02 -28.25
N SER A 65 -5.99 48.27 -27.57
CA SER A 65 -4.93 49.19 -28.01
C SER A 65 -3.57 48.60 -27.65
N GLY A 66 -2.53 48.98 -28.40
CA GLY A 66 -1.17 48.49 -28.19
C GLY A 66 -0.61 48.88 -26.82
N ASP A 67 -0.88 50.10 -26.37
CA ASP A 67 -0.42 50.61 -25.07
C ASP A 67 -1.03 49.83 -23.90
N ASN A 68 -2.29 49.41 -24.09
CA ASN A 68 -3.06 48.68 -23.09
C ASN A 68 -2.65 47.22 -22.96
N PHE A 69 -1.96 46.62 -23.95
CA PHE A 69 -1.46 45.25 -23.84
C PHE A 69 -0.52 45.10 -22.65
N SER A 70 0.49 45.98 -22.57
CA SER A 70 1.46 46.02 -21.48
C SER A 70 0.78 46.18 -20.12
N ILE A 71 -0.23 47.05 -20.03
CA ILE A 71 -0.99 47.31 -18.81
C ILE A 71 -1.81 46.08 -18.41
N ALA A 72 -2.55 45.50 -19.35
CA ALA A 72 -3.37 44.31 -19.14
C ALA A 72 -2.51 43.12 -18.69
N TRP A 73 -1.38 42.91 -19.36
CA TRP A 73 -0.45 41.84 -19.04
C TRP A 73 0.17 42.01 -17.65
N ASN A 74 0.60 43.23 -17.30
CA ASN A 74 1.13 43.54 -15.98
C ASN A 74 0.08 43.40 -14.87
N LEU A 75 -1.19 43.77 -15.13
CA LEU A 75 -2.29 43.55 -14.19
C LEU A 75 -2.52 42.07 -13.92
N LEU A 76 -2.55 41.24 -14.98
CA LEU A 76 -2.68 39.79 -14.83
C LEU A 76 -1.49 39.17 -14.10
N MET A 77 -0.26 39.56 -14.44
CA MET A 77 0.94 39.13 -13.70
C MET A 77 0.87 39.56 -12.24
N SER A 78 0.52 40.82 -11.94
CA SER A 78 0.44 41.30 -10.56
C SER A 78 -0.62 40.57 -9.74
N ARG A 79 -1.73 40.15 -10.37
CA ARG A 79 -2.82 39.44 -9.69
C ARG A 79 -2.52 37.96 -9.50
N TYR A 80 -2.09 37.28 -10.57
CA TYR A 80 -2.00 35.82 -10.62
C TYR A 80 -0.57 35.29 -10.44
N GLU A 81 0.45 36.11 -10.64
CA GLU A 81 1.85 35.76 -10.36
C GLU A 81 2.24 36.00 -8.89
N ASN A 82 1.35 35.60 -7.97
CA ASN A 82 1.65 35.64 -6.55
C ASN A 82 2.58 34.48 -6.17
N LYS A 83 3.88 34.69 -6.36
CA LYS A 83 4.93 33.70 -6.00
C LYS A 83 4.80 33.24 -4.54
N ARG A 84 4.43 34.14 -3.61
CA ARG A 84 4.24 33.80 -2.19
C ARG A 84 3.10 32.79 -2.01
N PHE A 85 1.96 33.00 -2.66
CA PHE A 85 0.83 32.07 -2.61
C PHE A 85 1.20 30.71 -3.21
N LEU A 86 1.86 30.69 -4.37
CA LEU A 86 2.28 29.46 -5.03
C LEU A 86 3.29 28.67 -4.19
N ILE A 87 4.27 29.35 -3.58
CA ILE A 87 5.23 28.75 -2.65
C ILE A 87 4.49 28.19 -1.42
N SER A 88 3.60 28.97 -0.81
CA SER A 88 2.82 28.54 0.35
C SER A 88 2.01 27.28 0.02
N ALA A 89 1.33 27.24 -1.14
CA ALA A 89 0.54 26.10 -1.55
C ALA A 89 1.39 24.82 -1.72
N GLN A 90 2.61 24.92 -2.25
CA GLN A 90 3.52 23.77 -2.34
C GLN A 90 4.06 23.34 -0.97
N LEU A 91 4.37 24.30 -0.09
CA LEU A 91 4.76 24.00 1.29
C LEU A 91 3.63 23.33 2.06
N ASP A 92 2.40 23.82 1.92
CA ASP A 92 1.21 23.21 2.49
C ASP A 92 0.98 21.79 1.96
N LYS A 93 1.24 21.55 0.67
CA LYS A 93 1.19 20.20 0.08
C LYS A 93 2.20 19.26 0.75
N ILE A 94 3.42 19.72 1.03
CA ILE A 94 4.48 18.94 1.69
C ILE A 94 4.15 18.70 3.17
N ILE A 95 3.75 19.75 3.89
CA ILE A 95 3.51 19.68 5.35
C ILE A 95 2.27 18.84 5.67
N ASN A 96 1.24 18.87 4.81
CA ASN A 96 0.00 18.13 5.02
C ASN A 96 0.01 16.71 4.42
N LEU A 97 1.16 16.20 3.97
CA LEU A 97 1.29 14.81 3.58
C LEU A 97 0.94 13.89 4.76
N LYS A 98 0.15 12.85 4.47
CA LYS A 98 -0.34 11.93 5.51
C LYS A 98 0.69 10.85 5.83
N PRO A 99 0.94 10.54 7.11
CA PRO A 99 1.81 9.42 7.48
C PRO A 99 1.28 8.08 6.97
N LEU A 100 2.19 7.26 6.47
CA LEU A 100 1.93 5.89 6.06
C LEU A 100 1.82 5.00 7.31
N LYS A 101 0.61 4.49 7.57
CA LYS A 101 0.35 3.63 8.74
C LYS A 101 0.79 2.18 8.52
N THR A 102 0.85 1.75 7.27
CA THR A 102 1.10 0.36 6.88
C THR A 102 2.06 0.32 5.71
N LYS A 103 2.86 -0.74 5.64
CA LYS A 103 3.71 -1.06 4.49
C LYS A 103 2.88 -1.05 3.19
N SER A 104 3.20 -0.13 2.28
CA SER A 104 2.53 -0.01 0.99
C SER A 104 3.45 0.59 -0.06
N ALA A 105 3.76 -0.18 -1.11
CA ALA A 105 4.51 0.31 -2.26
C ALA A 105 3.79 1.50 -2.94
N GLN A 106 2.47 1.38 -3.11
CA GLN A 106 1.64 2.46 -3.67
C GLN A 106 1.70 3.72 -2.82
N GLY A 107 1.65 3.58 -1.48
CA GLY A 107 1.75 4.70 -0.55
C GLY A 107 3.09 5.42 -0.64
N LEU A 108 4.20 4.67 -0.68
CA LEU A 108 5.55 5.23 -0.84
C LEU A 108 5.69 5.94 -2.19
N ARG A 109 5.15 5.37 -3.27
CA ARG A 109 5.20 5.99 -4.60
C ARG A 109 4.42 7.31 -4.63
N THR A 110 3.21 7.33 -4.09
CA THR A 110 2.39 8.56 -4.04
C THR A 110 3.07 9.64 -3.20
N LEU A 111 3.69 9.27 -2.08
CA LEU A 111 4.46 10.20 -1.25
C LEU A 111 5.66 10.76 -2.03
N LEU A 112 6.44 9.90 -2.68
CA LEU A 112 7.61 10.31 -3.44
C LEU A 112 7.21 11.24 -4.59
N THR A 113 6.20 10.87 -5.38
CA THR A 113 5.70 11.71 -6.49
C THR A 113 5.24 13.08 -5.99
N ALA A 114 4.45 13.15 -4.92
CA ALA A 114 3.95 14.42 -4.40
C ALA A 114 5.08 15.35 -3.94
N LEU A 115 6.13 14.77 -3.36
CA LEU A 115 7.30 15.46 -2.84
C LEU A 115 8.24 15.92 -3.96
N SER A 116 8.56 15.07 -4.94
CA SER A 116 9.38 15.43 -6.09
C SER A 116 8.70 16.50 -6.95
N GLU A 117 7.37 16.43 -7.13
CA GLU A 117 6.59 17.49 -7.79
C GLU A 117 6.66 18.82 -7.03
N ALA A 118 6.41 18.80 -5.71
CA ALA A 118 6.38 20.02 -4.91
C ALA A 118 7.76 20.69 -4.83
N THR A 119 8.82 19.90 -4.64
CA THR A 119 10.20 20.41 -4.64
C THR A 119 10.62 20.94 -6.00
N ALA A 120 10.26 20.29 -7.11
CA ALA A 120 10.49 20.79 -8.46
C ALA A 120 9.77 22.12 -8.73
N ALA A 121 8.50 22.25 -8.29
CA ALA A 121 7.75 23.51 -8.39
C ALA A 121 8.37 24.63 -7.54
N LEU A 122 8.82 24.33 -6.32
CA LEU A 122 9.51 25.30 -5.47
C LEU A 122 10.83 25.79 -6.10
N ARG A 123 11.60 24.89 -6.73
CA ARG A 123 12.81 25.27 -7.49
C ARG A 123 12.47 26.19 -8.66
N SER A 124 11.40 25.91 -9.41
CA SER A 124 11.00 26.77 -10.55
C SER A 124 10.52 28.16 -10.11
N TYR A 125 10.05 28.30 -8.87
CA TYR A 125 9.74 29.60 -8.26
C TYR A 125 10.96 30.35 -7.70
N GLY A 126 12.15 29.74 -7.77
CA GLY A 126 13.42 30.34 -7.33
C GLY A 126 13.79 30.04 -5.87
N CYS A 127 13.17 29.04 -5.23
CA CYS A 127 13.55 28.61 -3.88
C CYS A 127 14.80 27.71 -3.92
N ALA A 128 15.74 27.93 -2.99
CA ALA A 128 16.95 27.14 -2.83
C ALA A 128 16.68 25.82 -2.07
N VAL A 129 15.82 24.96 -2.64
CA VAL A 129 15.36 23.70 -2.02
C VAL A 129 16.51 22.73 -1.72
N ASP A 130 17.61 22.81 -2.47
CA ASP A 130 18.77 21.93 -2.31
C ASP A 130 19.51 22.11 -0.97
N THR A 131 19.21 23.18 -0.23
CA THR A 131 19.76 23.41 1.12
C THR A 131 18.87 22.87 2.24
N TRP A 132 17.68 22.36 1.90
CA TRP A 132 16.65 22.00 2.89
C TRP A 132 16.73 20.53 3.33
N ASP A 133 17.76 19.79 2.90
CA ASP A 133 17.92 18.37 3.18
C ASP A 133 17.64 18.00 4.65
N PRO A 134 18.20 18.69 5.68
CA PRO A 134 17.94 18.35 7.07
C PRO A 134 16.49 18.47 7.52
N LEU A 135 15.79 19.52 7.06
CA LEU A 135 14.41 19.76 7.45
C LEU A 135 13.48 18.85 6.68
N LEU A 136 13.72 18.71 5.38
CA LEU A 136 12.87 17.95 4.47
C LEU A 136 12.94 16.46 4.82
N LEU A 137 14.13 15.91 5.02
CA LEU A 137 14.30 14.50 5.41
C LEU A 137 13.73 14.22 6.80
N HIS A 138 13.95 15.09 7.78
CA HIS A 138 13.35 14.93 9.10
C HIS A 138 11.81 14.87 9.05
N LEU A 139 11.19 15.71 8.20
CA LEU A 139 9.76 15.69 7.99
C LEU A 139 9.31 14.39 7.30
N ILE A 140 9.96 14.00 6.21
CA ILE A 140 9.51 12.86 5.40
C ILE A 140 9.73 11.52 6.10
N VAL A 141 10.85 11.35 6.82
CA VAL A 141 11.12 10.11 7.58
C VAL A 141 10.03 9.86 8.63
N LYS A 142 9.44 10.92 9.20
CA LYS A 142 8.29 10.82 10.11
C LYS A 142 6.98 10.39 9.42
N LEU A 143 6.89 10.56 8.10
CA LEU A 143 5.74 10.13 7.30
C LEU A 143 5.83 8.66 6.88
N LEU A 144 7.00 8.02 7.02
CA LEU A 144 7.18 6.62 6.67
C LEU A 144 6.55 5.68 7.71
N ASP A 145 6.16 4.48 7.27
CA ASP A 145 5.78 3.40 8.16
C ASP A 145 7.00 2.86 8.93
N SER A 146 6.76 2.16 10.05
CA SER A 146 7.84 1.72 10.93
C SER A 146 8.88 0.83 10.25
N GLU A 147 8.46 -0.09 9.36
CA GLU A 147 9.41 -0.96 8.64
C GLU A 147 10.25 -0.14 7.65
N SER A 148 9.64 0.84 6.97
CA SER A 148 10.36 1.67 6.01
C SER A 148 11.34 2.62 6.67
N ARG A 149 11.00 3.13 7.85
CA ARG A 149 11.93 3.91 8.66
C ARG A 149 13.08 3.05 9.18
N GLU A 150 12.83 1.84 9.67
CA GLU A 150 13.89 0.92 10.09
C GLU A 150 14.84 0.58 8.93
N ALA A 151 14.29 0.25 7.77
CA ALA A 151 15.10 -0.04 6.58
C ALA A 151 15.94 1.17 6.11
N TRP A 152 15.45 2.38 6.34
CA TRP A 152 16.21 3.60 6.06
C TRP A 152 17.42 3.73 6.99
N GLU A 153 17.22 3.57 8.30
CA GLU A 153 18.31 3.62 9.29
C GLU A 153 19.35 2.51 9.03
N VAL A 154 18.90 1.31 8.64
CA VAL A 154 19.80 0.21 8.23
C VAL A 154 20.63 0.58 7.00
N LYS A 155 20.04 1.27 6.00
CA LYS A 155 20.78 1.73 4.81
C LYS A 155 21.84 2.78 5.15
N LEU A 156 21.59 3.66 6.11
CA LEU A 156 22.56 4.66 6.58
C LEU A 156 23.72 4.03 7.37
N GLY A 157 23.48 2.90 8.04
CA GLY A 157 24.51 2.14 8.75
C GLY A 157 25.15 2.96 9.87
N SER A 158 26.49 3.00 9.90
CA SER A 158 27.27 3.75 10.90
C SER A 158 27.61 5.18 10.48
N SER A 159 27.06 5.69 9.38
CA SER A 159 27.32 7.06 8.93
C SER A 159 26.75 8.07 9.92
N ILE A 160 27.55 9.08 10.26
CA ILE A 160 27.15 10.20 11.13
C ILE A 160 26.84 11.45 10.27
N ALA A 161 27.20 11.43 8.99
CA ALA A 161 26.88 12.50 8.06
C ALA A 161 25.37 12.50 7.76
N TYR A 162 24.78 13.69 7.70
CA TYR A 162 23.36 13.83 7.40
C TYR A 162 23.10 13.47 5.92
N PRO A 163 22.14 12.58 5.62
CA PRO A 163 21.87 12.16 4.25
C PRO A 163 21.32 13.31 3.40
N THR A 164 21.49 13.22 2.09
CA THR A 164 20.92 14.21 1.15
C THR A 164 19.56 13.76 0.62
N PHE A 165 18.73 14.68 0.16
CA PHE A 165 17.43 14.33 -0.41
C PHE A 165 17.54 13.34 -1.60
N PRO A 166 18.50 13.47 -2.54
CA PRO A 166 18.68 12.49 -3.60
C PRO A 166 18.99 11.06 -3.10
N GLN A 167 19.79 10.92 -2.04
CA GLN A 167 20.09 9.60 -1.46
C GLN A 167 18.83 8.93 -0.87
N PHE A 168 17.96 9.75 -0.27
CA PHE A 168 16.68 9.28 0.26
C PHE A 168 15.66 8.97 -0.82
N GLU A 169 15.59 9.79 -1.87
CA GLU A 169 14.76 9.51 -3.06
C GLU A 169 15.15 8.17 -3.70
N GLU A 170 16.46 7.93 -3.87
CA GLU A 170 16.98 6.65 -4.37
C GLU A 170 16.56 5.47 -3.47
N PHE A 171 16.67 5.62 -2.15
CA PHE A 171 16.18 4.63 -1.20
C PHE A 171 14.69 4.35 -1.34
N LEU A 172 13.85 5.38 -1.44
CA LEU A 172 12.41 5.20 -1.59
C LEU A 172 12.06 4.48 -2.89
N ILE A 173 12.79 4.76 -3.97
CA ILE A 173 12.64 4.07 -5.26
C ILE A 173 13.03 2.60 -5.11
N GLU A 174 14.21 2.31 -4.56
CA GLU A 174 14.68 0.94 -4.32
C GLU A 174 13.70 0.15 -3.45
N ARG A 175 13.24 0.76 -2.36
CA ARG A 175 12.32 0.13 -1.43
C ARG A 175 10.94 -0.09 -2.04
N THR A 176 10.44 0.85 -2.83
CA THR A 176 9.19 0.67 -3.60
C THR A 176 9.31 -0.50 -4.57
N ARG A 177 10.40 -0.54 -5.36
CA ARG A 177 10.68 -1.65 -6.30
C ARG A 177 10.83 -2.99 -5.60
N ALA A 178 11.52 -3.04 -4.47
CA ALA A 178 11.67 -4.25 -3.67
C ALA A 178 10.30 -4.75 -3.16
N MET A 179 9.44 -3.84 -2.69
CA MET A 179 8.09 -4.21 -2.27
C MET A 179 7.21 -4.68 -3.44
N GLU A 180 7.33 -4.04 -4.60
CA GLU A 180 6.63 -4.48 -5.82
C GLU A 180 7.12 -5.87 -6.22
N ASN A 181 8.42 -6.10 -6.31
CA ASN A 181 8.99 -7.41 -6.68
C ASN A 181 8.64 -8.52 -5.68
N LEU A 182 8.64 -8.22 -4.39
CA LEU A 182 8.20 -9.16 -3.35
C LEU A 182 6.66 -9.32 -3.32
N GLY A 183 5.93 -8.32 -3.82
CA GLY A 183 4.47 -8.28 -3.96
C GLY A 183 3.94 -8.79 -5.29
N LEU A 184 4.80 -9.13 -6.26
CA LEU A 184 4.44 -9.66 -7.58
C LEU A 184 4.02 -11.16 -7.54
N SER A 185 3.53 -11.63 -6.39
CA SER A 185 2.55 -12.71 -6.33
C SER A 185 1.27 -12.17 -5.71
N VAL A 186 0.52 -11.37 -6.47
CA VAL A 186 -0.94 -11.38 -6.66
C VAL A 186 -1.31 -10.17 -7.51
N SER A 187 -1.46 -10.38 -8.80
CA SER A 187 -2.25 -9.52 -9.69
C SER A 187 -2.82 -10.36 -10.83
N HIS A 188 -3.62 -11.37 -10.50
CA HIS A 188 -4.74 -11.72 -11.37
C HIS A 188 -5.94 -10.93 -10.86
N THR A 189 -6.18 -9.76 -11.43
CA THR A 189 -7.52 -9.24 -11.58
C THR A 189 -8.20 -10.04 -12.69
N PRO A 190 -9.25 -10.85 -12.43
CA PRO A 190 -10.14 -11.24 -13.50
C PRO A 190 -11.06 -10.04 -13.78
N VAL A 191 -10.99 -9.57 -15.01
CA VAL A 191 -11.96 -8.64 -15.60
C VAL A 191 -13.36 -9.24 -15.50
N ALA A 192 -14.33 -8.40 -15.12
CA ALA A 192 -15.73 -8.76 -14.93
C ALA A 192 -16.35 -9.40 -16.18
N ALA A 193 -16.99 -10.56 -15.99
CA ALA A 193 -18.09 -11.01 -16.82
C ALA A 193 -19.31 -11.21 -15.91
N ALA A 194 -20.39 -10.51 -16.23
CA ALA A 194 -21.63 -10.50 -15.49
C ALA A 194 -22.36 -11.85 -15.59
N ALA A 195 -22.94 -12.26 -14.46
CA ALA A 195 -24.25 -12.91 -14.28
C ALA A 195 -24.20 -14.01 -13.20
N GLY A 196 -25.06 -13.88 -12.19
CA GLY A 196 -25.38 -14.96 -11.27
C GLY A 196 -25.38 -14.54 -9.80
N ASN A 197 -26.54 -14.12 -9.30
CA ASN A 197 -26.80 -13.90 -7.89
C ASN A 197 -26.40 -15.11 -7.03
N TYR A 198 -25.46 -14.94 -6.12
CA TYR A 198 -25.46 -15.69 -4.87
C TYR A 198 -24.95 -14.83 -3.72
N ARG A 199 -25.85 -14.57 -2.76
CA ARG A 199 -25.55 -13.88 -1.51
C ARG A 199 -24.66 -14.77 -0.65
N SER A 200 -23.52 -14.25 -0.20
CA SER A 200 -22.94 -14.68 1.07
C SER A 200 -22.24 -13.50 1.73
N LYS A 201 -22.83 -13.03 2.84
CA LYS A 201 -22.21 -12.13 3.80
C LYS A 201 -21.21 -12.95 4.61
N VAL A 202 -19.95 -12.53 4.64
CA VAL A 202 -19.05 -12.88 5.76
C VAL A 202 -18.48 -11.59 6.31
N ALA A 203 -19.07 -11.13 7.41
CA ALA A 203 -18.49 -10.15 8.30
C ALA A 203 -17.35 -10.82 9.07
N ALA A 204 -16.11 -10.37 8.85
CA ALA A 204 -15.00 -10.71 9.71
C ALA A 204 -15.06 -9.83 10.96
N HIS A 205 -15.59 -10.38 12.06
CA HIS A 205 -15.32 -9.83 13.39
C HIS A 205 -13.85 -10.12 13.74
N VAL A 206 -13.02 -9.09 13.63
CA VAL A 206 -11.74 -9.03 14.35
C VAL A 206 -12.07 -8.56 15.76
N THR A 207 -12.12 -9.48 16.71
CA THR A 207 -11.92 -9.13 18.11
C THR A 207 -10.43 -9.11 18.37
N ALA A 208 -9.91 -7.90 18.61
CA ALA A 208 -8.66 -7.72 19.32
C ALA A 208 -8.79 -8.36 20.71
N SER A 209 -7.78 -9.12 21.12
CA SER A 209 -7.62 -9.56 22.49
C SER A 209 -6.26 -9.09 22.97
N THR A 210 -6.31 -8.02 23.75
CA THR A 210 -5.33 -7.64 24.75
C THR A 210 -5.02 -8.84 25.66
N SER A 211 -3.74 -9.14 25.87
CA SER A 211 -3.12 -9.36 27.19
C SER A 211 -1.78 -10.07 27.04
N ASP A 212 -0.75 -9.45 27.60
CA ASP A 212 0.54 -10.04 27.95
C ASP A 212 0.41 -11.46 28.51
N SER A 213 1.23 -12.36 27.98
CA SER A 213 1.77 -13.50 28.72
C SER A 213 2.73 -14.28 27.81
N ASN A 214 4.03 -14.02 27.98
CA ASN A 214 5.14 -14.82 27.49
C ASN A 214 5.04 -15.23 26.00
N LEU A 215 5.59 -14.41 25.11
CA LEU A 215 6.06 -14.89 23.81
C LEU A 215 7.14 -15.95 24.06
N SER A 216 6.70 -17.19 24.29
CA SER A 216 7.57 -18.35 24.39
C SER A 216 8.37 -18.40 23.11
N ALA A 217 9.69 -18.23 23.24
CA ALA A 217 10.64 -18.35 22.16
C ALA A 217 10.33 -19.58 21.30
N CYS A 218 10.46 -19.45 20.00
CA CYS A 218 10.25 -20.53 19.07
C CYS A 218 11.19 -21.68 19.45
N PRO A 219 10.69 -22.91 19.65
CA PRO A 219 11.52 -24.01 20.13
C PRO A 219 12.56 -24.52 19.11
N LEU A 220 12.56 -23.99 17.88
CA LEU A 220 13.48 -24.38 16.81
C LEU A 220 14.58 -23.35 16.55
N CYS A 221 14.24 -22.06 16.60
CA CYS A 221 15.16 -20.98 16.24
C CYS A 221 15.34 -19.94 17.35
N GLU A 222 14.72 -20.15 18.51
CA GLU A 222 14.86 -19.33 19.73
C GLU A 222 14.42 -17.86 19.59
N LEU A 223 13.92 -17.46 18.42
CA LEU A 223 13.32 -16.15 18.16
C LEU A 223 11.88 -16.04 18.65
N SER A 224 11.43 -14.82 18.95
CA SER A 224 10.11 -14.54 19.51
C SER A 224 8.98 -14.59 18.45
N HIS A 225 8.50 -15.79 18.14
CA HIS A 225 7.30 -15.99 17.32
C HIS A 225 6.63 -17.36 17.54
N PRO A 226 5.34 -17.53 17.17
CA PRO A 226 4.67 -18.82 17.19
C PRO A 226 5.35 -19.85 16.25
N LEU A 227 5.30 -21.14 16.60
CA LEU A 227 5.86 -22.22 15.78
C LEU A 227 5.25 -22.25 14.36
N ALA A 228 3.98 -21.87 14.22
CA ALA A 228 3.29 -21.79 12.93
C ALA A 228 3.91 -20.79 11.94
N ARG A 229 4.68 -19.80 12.44
CA ARG A 229 5.37 -18.78 11.64
C ARG A 229 6.89 -19.01 11.54
N CYS A 230 7.38 -20.11 12.08
CA CYS A 230 8.81 -20.44 12.04
C CYS A 230 9.21 -20.94 10.65
N GLU A 231 10.17 -20.29 10.01
CA GLU A 231 10.68 -20.70 8.69
C GLU A 231 11.33 -22.09 8.74
N GLN A 232 12.10 -22.39 9.79
CA GLN A 232 12.71 -23.71 9.99
C GLN A 232 11.67 -24.82 10.21
N TYR A 233 10.47 -24.50 10.70
CA TYR A 233 9.35 -25.45 10.80
C TYR A 233 8.66 -25.63 9.45
N LEU A 234 8.45 -24.53 8.73
CA LEU A 234 7.78 -24.52 7.43
C LEU A 234 8.64 -25.16 6.34
N SER A 235 9.96 -25.19 6.46
CA SER A 235 10.86 -25.88 5.52
C SER A 235 10.87 -27.41 5.67
N LYS A 236 10.27 -27.96 6.73
CA LYS A 236 10.22 -29.41 6.99
C LYS A 236 9.01 -30.09 6.33
N THR A 237 9.12 -31.40 6.11
CA THR A 237 7.99 -32.22 5.61
C THR A 237 6.90 -32.37 6.67
N ALA A 238 5.69 -32.80 6.28
CA ALA A 238 4.57 -32.98 7.22
C ALA A 238 4.93 -33.92 8.39
N ASN A 239 5.68 -35.00 8.11
CA ASN A 239 6.11 -35.97 9.11
C ASN A 239 7.15 -35.38 10.06
N GLN A 240 8.16 -34.70 9.51
CA GLN A 240 9.15 -33.99 10.32
C GLN A 240 8.50 -32.89 11.19
N ARG A 241 7.49 -32.18 10.68
CA ARG A 241 6.72 -31.20 11.45
C ARG A 241 5.94 -31.85 12.58
N LYS A 242 5.34 -33.02 12.34
CA LYS A 242 4.64 -33.81 13.37
C LYS A 242 5.62 -34.23 14.48
N ASP A 243 6.81 -34.69 14.11
CA ASP A 243 7.87 -35.06 15.07
C ASP A 243 8.33 -33.87 15.91
N ILE A 244 8.47 -32.69 15.30
CA ILE A 244 8.79 -31.44 16.00
C ILE A 244 7.69 -31.07 17.00
N VAL A 245 6.41 -31.19 16.61
CA VAL A 245 5.26 -30.92 17.48
C VAL A 245 5.26 -31.87 18.69
N ILE A 246 5.57 -33.15 18.47
CA ILE A 246 5.74 -34.15 19.54
C ILE A 246 6.91 -33.79 20.45
N LYS A 247 8.09 -33.61 19.88
CA LYS A 247 9.35 -33.36 20.59
C LYS A 247 9.27 -32.13 21.49
N HIS A 248 8.65 -31.06 21.01
CA HIS A 248 8.52 -29.79 21.74
C HIS A 248 7.17 -29.63 22.46
N ARG A 249 6.41 -30.73 22.62
CA ARG A 249 5.15 -30.81 23.37
C ARG A 249 4.16 -29.69 22.99
N ARG A 250 4.02 -29.45 21.68
CA ARG A 250 3.08 -28.46 21.14
C ARG A 250 1.74 -29.11 20.83
N CYS A 251 0.69 -28.31 20.85
CA CYS A 251 -0.65 -28.77 20.52
C CYS A 251 -0.76 -29.17 19.04
N TYR A 252 -1.18 -30.39 18.74
CA TYR A 252 -1.38 -30.81 17.34
C TYR A 252 -2.39 -29.96 16.57
N ASN A 253 -3.30 -29.25 17.24
CA ASN A 253 -4.33 -28.45 16.56
C ASN A 253 -3.91 -27.00 16.28
N CYS A 254 -3.29 -26.33 17.25
CA CYS A 254 -2.97 -24.91 17.17
C CYS A 254 -1.48 -24.57 17.36
N LEU A 255 -0.63 -25.58 17.56
CA LEU A 255 0.84 -25.47 17.72
C LEU A 255 1.31 -24.65 18.94
N ALA A 256 0.39 -24.29 19.84
CA ALA A 256 0.65 -23.58 21.10
C ALA A 256 1.15 -24.53 22.22
N PRO A 257 1.75 -24.01 23.30
CA PRO A 257 2.26 -24.81 24.43
C PRO A 257 1.14 -25.34 25.34
N HIS A 258 0.36 -26.32 24.87
CA HIS A 258 -0.62 -27.05 25.67
C HIS A 258 -0.97 -28.41 25.02
N PRO A 259 -1.55 -29.37 25.76
CA PRO A 259 -2.08 -30.61 25.17
C PRO A 259 -3.38 -30.36 24.38
N VAL A 260 -3.62 -31.14 23.32
CA VAL A 260 -4.82 -30.99 22.46
C VAL A 260 -6.14 -31.07 23.22
N ARG A 261 -6.21 -31.85 24.30
CA ARG A 261 -7.41 -31.97 25.13
C ARG A 261 -7.83 -30.64 25.76
N LYS A 262 -6.88 -29.75 26.05
CA LYS A 262 -7.09 -28.40 26.62
C LYS A 262 -7.12 -27.30 25.55
N CYS A 263 -7.15 -27.68 24.27
CA CYS A 263 -7.10 -26.73 23.17
C CYS A 263 -8.47 -26.09 22.92
N ALA A 264 -8.59 -24.78 23.16
CA ALA A 264 -9.79 -23.99 22.87
C ALA A 264 -10.00 -23.69 21.37
N SER A 265 -9.00 -23.98 20.51
CA SER A 265 -9.12 -23.77 19.07
C SER A 265 -10.12 -24.75 18.46
N THR A 266 -11.15 -24.20 17.82
CA THR A 266 -12.16 -24.93 17.03
C THR A 266 -11.71 -25.22 15.60
N ARG A 267 -10.53 -24.72 15.20
CA ARG A 267 -9.96 -24.96 13.87
C ARG A 267 -9.76 -26.46 13.64
N ARG A 268 -9.97 -26.86 12.39
CA ARG A 268 -9.82 -28.23 11.89
C ARG A 268 -8.90 -28.21 10.67
N CYS A 269 -8.30 -29.35 10.37
CA CYS A 269 -7.48 -29.51 9.19
C CYS A 269 -8.29 -29.17 7.93
N LEU A 270 -7.80 -28.25 7.10
CA LEU A 270 -8.47 -27.85 5.87
C LEU A 270 -8.48 -28.95 4.80
N LYS A 271 -7.67 -30.00 4.95
CA LYS A 271 -7.55 -31.12 4.00
C LYS A 271 -8.41 -32.32 4.34
N CYS A 272 -8.68 -32.61 5.63
CA CYS A 272 -9.44 -33.80 6.04
C CYS A 272 -10.46 -33.57 7.16
N GLY A 273 -10.63 -32.34 7.63
CA GLY A 273 -11.62 -31.98 8.66
C GLY A 273 -11.33 -32.50 10.09
N GLN A 274 -10.24 -33.24 10.29
CA GLN A 274 -9.86 -33.78 11.59
C GLN A 274 -9.19 -32.71 12.48
N ARG A 275 -9.13 -32.97 13.80
CA ARG A 275 -8.67 -32.02 14.83
C ARG A 275 -7.14 -31.95 14.92
N HIS A 276 -6.51 -31.45 13.87
CA HIS A 276 -5.08 -31.17 13.79
C HIS A 276 -4.78 -29.98 12.85
N HIS A 277 -3.59 -29.41 13.00
CA HIS A 277 -3.12 -28.28 12.21
C HIS A 277 -2.84 -28.73 10.77
N THR A 278 -3.31 -27.97 9.78
CA THR A 278 -3.17 -28.32 8.35
C THR A 278 -1.71 -28.57 7.91
N SER A 279 -0.73 -27.95 8.57
CA SER A 279 0.69 -28.12 8.23
C SER A 279 1.28 -29.51 8.58
N ILE A 280 0.64 -30.26 9.47
CA ILE A 280 1.03 -31.64 9.85
C ILE A 280 0.13 -32.69 9.19
N HIS A 281 -0.73 -32.27 8.26
CA HIS A 281 -1.57 -33.20 7.52
C HIS A 281 -0.71 -33.97 6.51
N GLU A 282 -0.67 -35.28 6.70
CA GLU A 282 -0.17 -36.23 5.74
C GLU A 282 -1.33 -36.68 4.85
N SER A 283 -1.21 -36.44 3.55
CA SER A 283 -2.18 -36.92 2.57
C SER A 283 -1.91 -38.40 2.35
N ASN A 284 -2.72 -39.25 2.96
CA ASN A 284 -2.62 -40.69 2.82
C ASN A 284 -2.81 -41.06 1.34
N ARG A 285 -1.75 -41.46 0.64
CA ARG A 285 -1.91 -42.50 -0.39
C ARG A 285 -2.16 -43.79 0.40
N GLU A 286 -3.21 -44.51 0.02
CA GLU A 286 -3.68 -45.79 0.57
C GLU A 286 -4.78 -45.71 1.63
N SER A 287 -5.99 -45.43 1.16
CA SER A 287 -7.07 -46.38 1.43
C SER A 287 -7.05 -47.44 0.31
N LEU A 288 -6.52 -48.65 0.57
CA LEU A 288 -7.13 -49.95 0.24
C LEU A 288 -6.21 -51.14 0.64
N SER A 289 -6.85 -52.17 1.22
CA SER A 289 -6.34 -53.49 1.68
C SER A 289 -5.58 -53.45 3.03
N THR A 290 -5.96 -54.20 4.07
CA THR A 290 -6.27 -55.64 4.05
C THR A 290 -7.41 -55.99 5.02
N SER A 291 -8.51 -56.50 4.46
CA SER A 291 -9.34 -57.52 5.13
C SER A 291 -8.70 -58.88 4.88
N LEU A 292 -8.82 -59.78 5.88
CA LEU A 292 -8.53 -61.24 5.87
C LEU A 292 -7.03 -61.60 6.04
N SER A 293 -6.58 -62.40 7.01
CA SER A 293 -7.24 -63.37 7.91
C SER A 293 -6.32 -63.66 9.10
N ASN A 294 -6.90 -63.95 10.27
CA ASN A 294 -6.54 -65.18 10.98
C ASN A 294 -7.72 -65.68 11.81
N THR A 295 -8.32 -66.75 11.29
CA THR A 295 -9.31 -67.61 11.91
C THR A 295 -8.57 -68.74 12.63
N THR A 296 -8.90 -69.00 13.89
CA THR A 296 -9.09 -70.34 14.52
C THR A 296 -9.48 -70.11 15.98
N ALA A 297 -10.76 -70.21 16.35
CA ALA A 297 -11.56 -71.41 16.60
C ALA A 297 -11.42 -71.97 18.03
N LYS A 298 -12.50 -71.82 18.82
CA LYS A 298 -13.14 -72.83 19.69
C LYS A 298 -14.47 -72.22 20.19
N LYS A 299 -15.61 -72.71 19.68
CA LYS A 299 -16.49 -73.76 20.29
C LYS A 299 -17.21 -73.24 21.55
N THR A 300 -18.51 -73.34 21.79
CA THR A 300 -19.70 -73.92 21.11
C THR A 300 -20.93 -73.57 21.98
N ILE A 301 -22.14 -73.61 21.39
CA ILE A 301 -23.44 -74.03 22.02
C ILE A 301 -24.01 -73.11 23.12
N ASN A 302 -25.32 -72.88 23.30
CA ASN A 302 -26.57 -73.01 22.56
C ASN A 302 -27.66 -72.51 23.55
N GLN A 303 -28.76 -71.93 23.04
CA GLN A 303 -30.12 -72.01 23.59
C GLN A 303 -30.51 -71.48 25.00
N SER A 304 -31.54 -70.61 24.96
CA SER A 304 -32.81 -70.68 25.73
C SER A 304 -32.91 -70.29 27.21
N THR A 305 -33.76 -69.27 27.42
CA THR A 305 -34.86 -69.16 28.40
C THR A 305 -34.61 -68.93 29.90
N GLU A 306 -35.52 -68.10 30.45
CA GLU A 306 -36.04 -67.99 31.82
C GLU A 306 -35.50 -66.91 32.78
N LYS A 307 -36.33 -65.85 32.88
CA LYS A 307 -36.92 -65.24 34.09
C LYS A 307 -36.22 -65.46 35.45
N SER A 308 -35.90 -64.35 36.11
CA SER A 308 -36.39 -64.03 37.47
C SER A 308 -36.01 -62.59 37.86
N ASP A 309 -37.03 -61.75 38.04
CA ASP A 309 -37.01 -60.52 38.86
C ASP A 309 -37.06 -60.90 40.37
N PRO A 310 -37.05 -59.94 41.32
CA PRO A 310 -35.94 -59.11 41.81
C PRO A 310 -35.82 -59.44 43.34
N PRO A 311 -35.43 -58.59 44.35
CA PRO A 311 -35.89 -57.20 44.54
C PRO A 311 -34.90 -56.23 45.25
N HIS A 312 -35.33 -54.95 45.33
CA HIS A 312 -35.21 -54.00 46.46
C HIS A 312 -33.80 -53.62 47.01
N THR A 313 -33.50 -52.38 47.41
CA THR A 313 -34.31 -51.33 48.07
C THR A 313 -33.69 -49.94 47.80
N GLU A 314 -34.55 -48.94 47.62
CA GLU A 314 -34.27 -47.53 47.94
C GLU A 314 -34.35 -47.32 49.45
N ASP A 315 -33.44 -46.52 49.99
CA ASP A 315 -33.69 -45.38 50.88
C ASP A 315 -32.42 -44.52 50.97
#